data_AF-A0A6H9I323-F1
#
_entry.id   AF-A0A6H9I323-F1
#
_cell.length_a   1.000
_cell.length_b   1.000
_cell.length_c   1.000
_cell.angle_alpha   90.00
_cell.angle_beta   90.00
_cell.angle_gamma   90.00
#
_symmetry.space_group_name_H-M   'P 1'
#
loop_
_entity.id
_entity.type
_entity.pdbx_description
1 polymer ?
#
loop_
_entity_poly.entity_id
_entity_poly.type
_entity_poly.pdbx_seq_one_letter_code
_entity_poly.pdbx_strand_id
1 'polypeptide(L)'
;MSPPALPGFPKVATAVAVTLTLVAVTAFGTAPLREVELPPVQTIVEKVAIAATLQPAEEAGGPLQHYARSERIRRGDTLASLLDRLGATDIEFQKFVAADRQARKLMQLQAGRTVNALIDEAGRVQSLQYRYASLDSESDEPAQPTGRVSIRRADGGFAASDEPIALERQVEVAVAEVRTSLFAAIDGAGIPEAVATRIADILDGEVDFSRDLRRGDLLRVVYEVIREADSLDRPTIGRILALEFTINGTRHEAVWFDREGSEQGEYFTFDGRSLRKAFLQHPVEFSRVSSGFTNARMHPILNYVREHKGVDFAAPTGTKVRSSGDGIIEFVGQQRGYGNLVEIRHRNGISTLYAHLSGFAHGLSKGARVAQGAVIGYVGSTGWATGPHLHYEFKVNGHHVNPLSVVLPPAAPLDAVERAHFVARTAGLRVRLAQTDSVVRLASFE
;
A
#
# COMPACT_ATOMS: atom_id res chain seq x y z
N MET A 1 -58.18 46.87 -68.69
CA MET A 1 -57.07 47.83 -68.83
C MET A 1 -55.96 47.41 -67.87
N SER A 2 -54.77 47.18 -68.39
CA SER A 2 -53.47 47.24 -67.68
C SER A 2 -52.76 48.53 -68.16
N PRO A 3 -51.55 48.93 -67.69
CA PRO A 3 -50.70 48.43 -66.60
C PRO A 3 -50.65 49.53 -65.49
N PRO A 4 -49.56 50.03 -64.84
CA PRO A 4 -48.16 49.58 -64.76
C PRO A 4 -47.45 49.69 -63.38
N ALA A 5 -46.20 49.17 -63.39
CA ALA A 5 -44.99 49.66 -62.70
C ALA A 5 -44.83 49.61 -61.16
N LEU A 6 -44.11 48.56 -60.73
CA LEU A 6 -43.00 48.63 -59.75
C LEU A 6 -41.85 49.51 -60.32
N PRO A 7 -40.95 50.15 -59.54
CA PRO A 7 -40.04 49.56 -58.51
C PRO A 7 -39.88 50.43 -57.23
N GLY A 8 -39.06 50.13 -56.21
CA GLY A 8 -38.13 49.02 -55.93
C GLY A 8 -37.61 49.09 -54.48
N PHE A 9 -36.86 48.08 -54.02
CA PHE A 9 -36.30 48.00 -52.65
C PHE A 9 -35.17 49.05 -52.40
N PRO A 10 -34.95 49.48 -51.14
CA PRO A 10 -34.04 48.73 -50.26
C PRO A 10 -34.57 48.48 -48.83
N LYS A 11 -34.15 47.36 -48.24
CA LYS A 11 -34.48 46.98 -46.86
C LYS A 11 -33.60 47.73 -45.85
N VAL A 12 -34.15 48.73 -45.15
CA VAL A 12 -33.49 49.38 -44.00
C VAL A 12 -34.49 49.61 -42.86
N ALA A 13 -34.89 48.54 -42.17
CA ALA A 13 -35.71 48.61 -40.94
C ALA A 13 -35.71 47.30 -40.12
N THR A 14 -34.55 46.70 -39.87
CA THR A 14 -34.40 45.61 -38.87
C THR A 14 -33.01 45.62 -38.26
N ALA A 15 -32.59 46.81 -37.79
CA ALA A 15 -31.27 47.06 -37.19
C ALA A 15 -31.33 47.12 -35.64
N VAL A 16 -32.15 46.25 -35.03
CA VAL A 16 -32.16 45.98 -33.58
C VAL A 16 -32.44 44.47 -33.40
N ALA A 17 -31.72 43.83 -32.46
CA ALA A 17 -31.97 42.47 -31.93
C ALA A 17 -31.61 41.21 -32.77
N VAL A 18 -30.66 41.24 -33.71
CA VAL A 18 -30.05 39.99 -34.27
C VAL A 18 -28.50 39.98 -34.26
N THR A 19 -27.83 41.11 -34.06
CA THR A 19 -26.35 41.21 -33.98
C THR A 19 -25.81 41.04 -32.54
N LEU A 20 -26.27 40.03 -31.80
CA LEU A 20 -25.75 39.73 -30.45
C LEU A 20 -25.80 38.24 -30.05
N THR A 21 -26.01 37.33 -31.01
CA THR A 21 -26.19 35.88 -30.76
C THR A 21 -25.35 34.96 -31.64
N LEU A 22 -24.31 35.47 -32.32
CA LEU A 22 -23.31 34.61 -32.98
C LEU A 22 -21.87 35.13 -32.76
N VAL A 23 -20.95 34.19 -32.53
CA VAL A 23 -19.49 34.40 -32.41
C VAL A 23 -19.03 35.18 -31.17
N ALA A 24 -19.56 34.81 -30.00
CA ALA A 24 -18.71 34.72 -28.81
C ALA A 24 -17.84 33.45 -28.93
N VAL A 25 -16.89 33.44 -29.87
CA VAL A 25 -15.81 32.45 -29.85
C VAL A 25 -14.88 32.87 -28.72
N THR A 26 -15.17 32.36 -27.53
CA THR A 26 -14.14 32.21 -26.50
C THR A 26 -13.10 31.26 -27.06
N ALA A 27 -12.07 31.84 -27.67
CA ALA A 27 -10.86 31.13 -28.01
C ALA A 27 -10.30 30.59 -26.68
N PHE A 28 -10.57 29.32 -26.40
CA PHE A 28 -9.78 28.55 -25.47
C PHE A 28 -8.39 28.44 -26.10
N GLY A 29 -7.58 29.46 -25.83
CA GLY A 29 -6.15 29.38 -26.00
C GLY A 29 -5.67 28.26 -25.09
N THR A 30 -5.54 27.07 -25.67
CA THR A 30 -4.64 26.05 -25.17
C THR A 30 -3.25 26.64 -25.28
N ALA A 31 -2.87 27.43 -24.29
CA ALA A 31 -1.48 27.78 -24.09
C ALA A 31 -0.73 26.44 -24.11
N PRO A 32 0.23 26.22 -25.03
CA PRO A 32 1.06 25.04 -24.94
C PRO A 32 1.64 25.05 -23.53
N LEU A 33 1.51 23.91 -22.82
CA LEU A 33 2.16 23.74 -21.53
C LEU A 33 3.62 24.10 -21.75
N ARG A 34 4.01 25.26 -21.20
CA ARG A 34 5.34 25.80 -21.38
C ARG A 34 6.27 24.75 -20.82
N GLU A 35 7.03 24.07 -21.68
CA GLU A 35 8.07 23.16 -21.22
C GLU A 35 8.91 23.98 -20.25
N VAL A 36 8.86 23.57 -18.97
CA VAL A 36 9.65 24.22 -17.93
C VAL A 36 11.06 23.82 -18.26
N GLU A 37 11.76 24.70 -18.97
CA GLU A 37 13.16 24.54 -19.34
C GLU A 37 13.95 24.41 -18.03
N LEU A 38 14.19 23.16 -17.63
CA LEU A 38 14.82 22.85 -16.36
C LEU A 38 16.23 23.45 -16.39
N PRO A 39 16.68 24.12 -15.31
CA PRO A 39 18.02 24.67 -15.27
C PRO A 39 19.04 23.54 -15.53
N PRO A 40 20.13 23.82 -16.28
CA PRO A 40 21.08 22.80 -16.69
C PRO A 40 21.65 22.09 -15.46
N VAL A 41 21.36 20.79 -15.36
CA VAL A 41 21.79 19.96 -14.23
C VAL A 41 23.31 19.81 -14.29
N GLN A 42 24.01 20.40 -13.31
CA GLN A 42 25.43 20.16 -13.10
C GLN A 42 25.60 18.96 -12.17
N THR A 43 26.18 17.87 -12.68
CA THR A 43 26.58 16.74 -11.83
C THR A 43 27.83 17.13 -11.04
N ILE A 44 27.62 17.62 -9.82
CA ILE A 44 28.70 17.88 -8.87
C ILE A 44 29.16 16.53 -8.31
N VAL A 45 30.18 15.93 -8.93
CA VAL A 45 30.92 14.80 -8.34
C VAL A 45 31.85 15.35 -7.26
N GLU A 46 31.26 15.75 -6.14
CA GLU A 46 32.04 16.05 -4.95
C GLU A 46 32.59 14.72 -4.42
N LYS A 47 33.91 14.54 -4.52
CA LYS A 47 34.58 13.60 -3.62
C LYS A 47 34.38 14.15 -2.22
N VAL A 48 33.36 13.65 -1.53
CA VAL A 48 33.27 13.74 -0.08
C VAL A 48 34.54 13.09 0.43
N ALA A 49 35.55 13.92 0.72
CA ALA A 49 36.60 13.51 1.60
C ALA A 49 35.89 13.08 2.88
N ILE A 50 35.97 11.78 3.20
CA ILE A 50 35.75 11.39 4.59
C ILE A 50 36.73 12.28 5.34
N ALA A 51 36.19 13.21 6.12
CA ALA A 51 37.00 14.04 6.98
C ALA A 51 37.57 13.07 8.01
N ALA A 52 38.76 12.54 7.68
CA ALA A 52 39.57 11.74 8.56
C ALA A 52 40.21 12.65 9.63
N THR A 53 39.34 13.36 10.33
CA THR A 53 39.48 13.69 11.75
C THR A 53 39.18 12.44 12.60
N LEU A 54 39.39 11.24 12.04
CA LEU A 54 40.15 10.23 12.77
C LEU A 54 41.54 10.81 13.03
N GLN A 55 41.63 11.68 14.04
CA GLN A 55 42.89 11.81 14.77
C GLN A 55 43.29 10.38 15.15
N PRO A 56 44.50 9.92 14.81
CA PRO A 56 45.00 8.68 15.38
C PRO A 56 44.85 8.79 16.89
N ALA A 57 44.38 7.73 17.56
CA ALA A 57 44.27 7.68 19.02
C ALA A 57 45.67 7.55 19.69
N GLU A 58 46.69 8.17 19.09
CA GLU A 58 48.10 8.16 19.52
C GLU A 58 48.38 9.20 20.62
N GLU A 59 47.48 10.16 20.85
CA GLU A 59 47.58 11.07 22.01
C GLU A 59 47.02 10.47 23.32
N ALA A 60 46.43 9.27 23.27
CA ALA A 60 46.01 8.50 24.44
C ALA A 60 47.04 7.40 24.78
N GLY A 61 48.25 7.81 25.17
CA GLY A 61 49.40 6.94 25.46
C GLY A 61 49.26 6.04 26.70
N GLY A 62 48.31 5.11 26.69
CA GLY A 62 48.13 4.05 27.68
C GLY A 62 47.64 2.75 27.02
N PRO A 63 47.70 1.60 27.72
CA PRO A 63 47.15 0.35 27.19
C PRO A 63 45.65 0.48 26.90
N LEU A 64 45.19 -0.17 25.83
CA LEU A 64 43.78 -0.24 25.45
C LEU A 64 42.99 -1.05 26.48
N GLN A 65 42.55 -0.40 27.57
CA GLN A 65 41.83 -1.02 28.68
C GLN A 65 40.54 -1.77 28.24
N HIS A 66 40.02 -1.44 27.05
CA HIS A 66 38.76 -1.97 26.51
C HIS A 66 38.87 -2.27 25.02
N TYR A 67 38.34 -3.42 24.62
CA TYR A 67 38.24 -3.86 23.23
C TYR A 67 36.78 -3.82 22.76
N ALA A 68 36.53 -3.17 21.63
CA ALA A 68 35.27 -3.32 20.91
C ALA A 68 35.24 -4.67 20.18
N ARG A 69 34.11 -5.37 20.30
CA ARG A 69 33.82 -6.65 19.65
C ARG A 69 32.39 -6.64 19.11
N SER A 70 32.23 -7.16 17.89
CA SER A 70 30.94 -7.26 17.21
C SER A 70 30.78 -8.67 16.68
N GLU A 71 29.74 -9.38 17.10
CA GLU A 71 29.48 -10.76 16.71
C GLU A 71 28.08 -10.94 16.15
N ARG A 72 27.97 -11.73 15.08
CA ARG A 72 26.68 -12.06 14.46
C ARG A 72 26.12 -13.35 15.08
N ILE A 73 24.94 -13.25 15.69
CA ILE A 73 24.24 -14.39 16.31
C ILE A 73 23.98 -15.47 15.25
N ARG A 74 24.38 -16.69 15.56
CA ARG A 74 24.19 -17.91 14.74
C ARG A 74 22.95 -18.67 15.23
N ARG A 75 22.39 -19.50 14.36
CA ARG A 75 21.27 -20.37 14.73
C ARG A 75 21.71 -21.35 15.81
N GLY A 76 21.05 -21.32 16.97
CA GLY A 76 21.39 -22.16 18.12
C GLY A 76 22.39 -21.55 19.11
N ASP A 77 22.82 -20.30 18.92
CA ASP A 77 23.60 -19.59 19.95
C ASP A 77 22.82 -19.47 21.27
N THR A 78 23.56 -19.61 22.37
CA THR A 78 23.12 -19.28 23.72
C THR A 78 23.84 -18.00 24.17
N LEU A 79 23.40 -17.36 25.27
CA LEU A 79 24.14 -16.24 25.86
C LEU A 79 25.60 -16.63 26.17
N ALA A 80 25.83 -17.84 26.67
CA ALA A 80 27.18 -18.33 26.99
C ALA A 80 28.05 -18.50 25.74
N SER A 81 27.55 -19.13 24.68
CA SER A 81 28.32 -19.33 23.44
C SER A 81 28.53 -18.04 22.63
N LEU A 82 27.63 -17.06 22.77
CA LEU A 82 27.81 -15.73 22.22
C LEU A 82 28.89 -14.94 22.97
N LEU A 83 28.88 -14.97 24.31
CA LEU A 83 29.89 -14.30 25.13
C LEU A 83 31.29 -14.89 24.92
N ASP A 84 31.40 -16.22 24.86
CA ASP A 84 32.65 -16.93 24.54
C ASP A 84 33.26 -16.44 23.21
N ARG A 85 32.44 -16.35 22.15
CA ARG A 85 32.86 -15.82 20.84
C ARG A 85 33.21 -14.34 20.85
N LEU A 86 32.52 -13.53 21.65
CA LEU A 86 32.89 -12.13 21.88
C LEU A 86 34.22 -12.00 22.65
N GLY A 87 34.72 -13.08 23.28
CA GLY A 87 35.90 -13.07 24.14
C GLY A 87 35.59 -12.65 25.59
N ALA A 88 34.35 -12.80 26.03
CA ALA A 88 33.88 -12.45 27.37
C ALA A 88 33.66 -13.68 28.26
N THR A 89 34.32 -13.70 29.42
CA THR A 89 34.21 -14.75 30.45
C THR A 89 33.56 -14.21 31.73
N ASP A 90 32.46 -13.49 31.57
CA ASP A 90 31.82 -12.70 32.63
C ASP A 90 30.61 -13.41 33.27
N ILE A 91 30.85 -14.14 34.35
CA ILE A 91 29.81 -14.87 35.11
C ILE A 91 28.85 -13.89 35.82
N GLU A 92 29.32 -12.70 36.23
CA GLU A 92 28.47 -11.68 36.86
C GLU A 92 27.44 -11.15 35.85
N PHE A 93 27.90 -10.85 34.63
CA PHE A 93 27.05 -10.43 33.53
C PHE A 93 25.98 -11.48 33.20
N GLN A 94 26.35 -12.76 33.10
CA GLN A 94 25.39 -13.84 32.85
C GLN A 94 24.32 -13.94 33.96
N LYS A 95 24.73 -13.84 35.23
CA LYS A 95 23.80 -13.83 36.38
C LYS A 95 22.87 -12.60 36.35
N PHE A 96 23.41 -11.43 36.02
CA PHE A 96 22.62 -10.20 35.88
C PHE A 96 21.58 -10.33 34.75
N VAL A 97 21.97 -10.81 33.57
CA VAL A 97 21.07 -11.02 32.43
C VAL A 97 19.95 -12.02 32.74
N ALA A 98 20.22 -13.03 33.57
CA ALA A 98 19.19 -13.96 34.04
C ALA A 98 18.26 -13.36 35.10
N ALA A 99 18.73 -12.39 35.89
CA ALA A 99 17.96 -11.76 36.97
C ALA A 99 17.10 -10.57 36.50
N ASP A 100 17.67 -9.65 35.72
CA ASP A 100 17.04 -8.39 35.34
C ASP A 100 15.99 -8.52 34.22
N ARG A 101 14.90 -7.76 34.34
CA ARG A 101 13.74 -7.87 33.43
C ARG A 101 14.03 -7.33 32.03
N GLN A 102 14.83 -6.26 31.89
CA GLN A 102 15.17 -5.68 30.59
C GLN A 102 16.30 -6.50 29.94
N ALA A 103 17.33 -6.83 30.71
CA ALA A 103 18.46 -7.64 30.27
C ALA A 103 18.03 -9.00 29.70
N ARG A 104 17.00 -9.64 30.28
CA ARG A 104 16.44 -10.93 29.82
C ARG A 104 16.08 -11.03 28.34
N LYS A 105 15.90 -9.91 27.61
CA LYS A 105 15.70 -9.98 26.15
C LYS A 105 16.92 -10.55 25.42
N LEU A 106 18.12 -10.46 25.99
CA LEU A 106 19.33 -11.18 25.52
C LEU A 106 19.22 -12.71 25.60
N MET A 107 18.26 -13.25 26.35
CA MET A 107 17.98 -14.70 26.34
C MET A 107 17.15 -15.11 25.12
N GLN A 108 16.60 -14.15 24.37
CA GLN A 108 15.84 -14.34 23.13
C GLN A 108 16.70 -13.93 21.94
N LEU A 109 17.84 -14.62 21.75
CA LEU A 109 18.79 -14.36 20.67
C LEU A 109 18.16 -14.70 19.30
N GLN A 110 18.10 -13.70 18.41
CA GLN A 110 17.64 -13.87 17.03
C GLN A 110 18.83 -14.10 16.10
N ALA A 111 18.84 -15.26 15.42
CA ALA A 111 19.87 -15.59 14.45
C ALA A 111 19.93 -14.55 13.32
N GLY A 112 21.15 -14.18 12.93
CA GLY A 112 21.41 -13.17 11.90
C GLY A 112 21.57 -11.74 12.42
N ARG A 113 21.20 -11.43 13.66
CA ARG A 113 21.43 -10.12 14.30
C ARG A 113 22.86 -9.96 14.79
N THR A 114 23.31 -8.72 14.98
CA THR A 114 24.63 -8.38 15.53
C THR A 114 24.51 -7.92 16.98
N VAL A 115 25.46 -8.34 17.81
CA VAL A 115 25.67 -7.85 19.18
C VAL A 115 27.01 -7.14 19.24
N ASN A 116 27.02 -5.95 19.84
CA ASN A 116 28.21 -5.15 20.05
C ASN A 116 28.55 -5.11 21.54
N ALA A 117 29.80 -5.34 21.90
CA ALA A 117 30.26 -5.30 23.29
C ALA A 117 31.58 -4.53 23.43
N LEU A 118 31.74 -3.87 24.58
CA LEU A 118 33.04 -3.42 25.09
C LEU A 118 33.46 -4.38 26.20
N ILE A 119 34.64 -4.98 26.04
CA ILE A 119 35.17 -6.03 26.93
C ILE A 119 36.58 -5.61 27.37
N ASP A 120 36.88 -5.73 28.66
CA ASP A 120 38.21 -5.40 29.18
C ASP A 120 39.25 -6.51 28.99
N GLU A 121 40.51 -6.22 29.32
CA GLU A 121 41.63 -7.18 29.26
C GLU A 121 41.41 -8.47 30.09
N ALA A 122 40.51 -8.44 31.08
CA ALA A 122 40.15 -9.59 31.91
C ALA A 122 38.92 -10.36 31.39
N GLY A 123 38.43 -10.05 30.18
CA GLY A 123 37.25 -10.68 29.59
C GLY A 123 35.93 -10.28 30.25
N ARG A 124 35.89 -9.17 31.01
CA ARG A 124 34.66 -8.69 31.65
C ARG A 124 33.92 -7.74 30.72
N VAL A 125 32.60 -7.88 30.67
CA VAL A 125 31.74 -7.00 29.89
C VAL A 125 31.62 -5.65 30.61
N GLN A 126 31.98 -4.58 29.90
CA GLN A 126 31.83 -3.20 30.34
C GLN A 126 30.58 -2.56 29.74
N SER A 127 30.26 -2.90 28.48
CA SER A 127 28.93 -2.67 27.93
C SER A 127 28.57 -3.72 26.88
N LEU A 128 27.27 -3.95 26.68
CA LEU A 128 26.75 -4.80 25.61
C LEU A 128 25.44 -4.23 25.07
N GLN A 129 25.31 -4.20 23.75
CA GLN A 129 24.14 -3.73 23.02
C GLN A 129 23.60 -4.80 22.09
N TYR A 130 22.29 -5.05 22.15
CA TYR A 130 21.58 -6.03 21.33
C TYR A 130 20.24 -5.49 20.83
N ARG A 131 20.02 -5.53 19.51
CA ARG A 131 18.73 -5.28 18.86
C ARG A 131 17.94 -6.58 18.80
N TYR A 132 16.84 -6.67 19.56
CA TYR A 132 16.10 -7.92 19.76
C TYR A 132 14.87 -8.07 18.84
N ALA A 133 14.61 -7.09 17.98
CA ALA A 133 13.51 -7.09 17.02
C ALA A 133 14.00 -6.58 15.66
N SER A 134 13.21 -6.85 14.62
CA SER A 134 13.35 -6.28 13.28
C SER A 134 12.16 -5.36 13.01
N LEU A 135 12.35 -4.40 12.10
CA LEU A 135 11.26 -4.06 11.20
C LEU A 135 10.87 -5.32 10.42
N ASP A 136 9.60 -5.71 10.52
CA ASP A 136 9.05 -6.75 9.65
C ASP A 136 8.89 -6.12 8.25
N SER A 137 9.31 -6.83 7.20
CA SER A 137 9.21 -6.36 5.82
C SER A 137 7.96 -6.87 5.09
N GLU A 138 7.25 -7.85 5.67
CA GLU A 138 6.10 -8.51 5.04
C GLU A 138 4.76 -8.15 5.71
N SER A 139 4.76 -7.44 6.84
CA SER A 139 3.52 -7.03 7.52
C SER A 139 2.85 -5.83 6.85
N ASP A 140 1.52 -5.90 6.65
CA ASP A 140 0.68 -4.74 6.29
C ASP A 140 0.50 -3.73 7.43
N GLU A 141 0.85 -4.11 8.66
CA GLU A 141 0.81 -3.25 9.83
C GLU A 141 1.86 -2.12 9.75
N PRO A 142 1.60 -0.93 10.35
CA PRO A 142 2.60 0.13 10.42
C PRO A 142 3.87 -0.36 11.11
N ALA A 143 5.02 -0.12 10.47
CA ALA A 143 6.34 -0.37 11.02
C ALA A 143 6.45 0.18 12.46
N GLN A 144 6.52 -0.71 13.44
CA GLN A 144 6.66 -0.36 14.85
C GLN A 144 8.14 -0.14 15.21
N PRO A 145 8.47 0.82 16.09
CA PRO A 145 9.81 0.97 16.62
C PRO A 145 10.30 -0.35 17.25
N THR A 146 11.45 -0.83 16.79
CA THR A 146 12.16 -1.91 17.47
C THR A 146 12.82 -1.38 18.74
N GLY A 147 13.36 -2.29 19.55
CA GLY A 147 14.12 -1.90 20.74
C GLY A 147 15.53 -2.48 20.74
N ARG A 148 16.43 -1.72 21.37
CA ARG A 148 17.75 -2.17 21.78
C ARG A 148 17.76 -2.32 23.30
N VAL A 149 18.26 -3.45 23.77
CA VAL A 149 18.77 -3.55 25.15
C VAL A 149 20.21 -3.06 25.16
N SER A 150 20.50 -2.12 26.04
CA SER A 150 21.85 -1.64 26.35
C SER A 150 22.14 -1.97 27.82
N ILE A 151 23.18 -2.76 28.06
CA ILE A 151 23.67 -3.04 29.41
C ILE A 151 25.01 -2.35 29.57
N ARG A 152 25.22 -1.66 30.70
CA ARG A 152 26.49 -1.06 31.08
C ARG A 152 26.87 -1.53 32.48
N ARG A 153 28.15 -1.83 32.69
CA ARG A 153 28.72 -2.03 34.02
C ARG A 153 28.76 -0.69 34.75
N ALA A 154 28.40 -0.71 36.03
CA ALA A 154 28.30 0.47 36.88
C ALA A 154 28.80 0.12 38.30
N ASP A 155 28.98 1.11 39.17
CA ASP A 155 29.50 0.89 40.52
C ASP A 155 28.62 -0.10 41.31
N GLY A 156 29.17 -1.28 41.59
CA GLY A 156 28.49 -2.36 42.30
C GLY A 156 27.71 -3.36 41.43
N GLY A 157 27.73 -3.26 40.09
CA GLY A 157 27.08 -4.26 39.23
C GLY A 157 26.83 -3.81 37.79
N PHE A 158 25.60 -3.97 37.33
CA PHE A 158 25.17 -3.62 35.98
C PHE A 158 23.85 -2.86 36.01
N ALA A 159 23.67 -1.97 35.04
CA ALA A 159 22.40 -1.34 34.73
C ALA A 159 21.99 -1.73 33.30
N ALA A 160 20.73 -2.12 33.12
CA ALA A 160 20.12 -2.30 31.82
C ALA A 160 19.23 -1.09 31.49
N SER A 161 19.17 -0.74 30.21
CA SER A 161 18.16 0.11 29.61
C SER A 161 17.53 -0.61 28.42
N ASP A 162 16.25 -0.31 28.18
CA ASP A 162 15.47 -0.78 27.04
C ASP A 162 15.06 0.46 26.25
N GLU A 163 15.72 0.68 25.12
CA GLU A 163 15.65 1.93 24.37
C GLU A 163 14.95 1.68 23.03
N PRO A 164 13.82 2.36 22.72
CA PRO A 164 13.20 2.27 21.41
C PRO A 164 14.13 2.91 20.37
N ILE A 165 14.31 2.23 19.24
CA ILE A 165 15.10 2.76 18.13
C ILE A 165 14.18 3.64 17.28
N ALA A 166 14.55 4.91 17.11
CA ALA A 166 13.78 5.84 16.29
C ALA A 166 13.71 5.34 14.84
N LEU A 167 12.51 5.41 14.26
CA LEU A 167 12.31 5.09 12.85
C LEU A 167 12.44 6.35 12.02
N GLU A 168 13.37 6.32 11.07
CA GLU A 168 13.48 7.32 10.01
C GLU A 168 12.66 6.88 8.80
N ARG A 169 11.93 7.85 8.24
CA ARG A 169 11.23 7.67 6.97
C ARG A 169 11.89 8.54 5.91
N GLN A 170 12.38 7.91 4.86
CA GLN A 170 13.03 8.56 3.74
C GLN A 170 12.20 8.31 2.48
N VAL A 171 12.30 9.21 1.48
CA VAL A 171 11.59 9.07 0.21
C VAL A 171 12.63 8.81 -0.88
N GLU A 172 12.61 7.59 -1.41
CA GLU A 172 13.47 7.15 -2.50
C GLU A 172 12.75 7.29 -3.85
N VAL A 173 13.52 7.47 -4.91
CA VAL A 173 13.04 7.54 -6.29
C VAL A 173 13.88 6.57 -7.11
N ALA A 174 13.25 5.68 -7.86
CA ALA A 174 13.93 4.66 -8.64
C ALA A 174 13.29 4.44 -10.01
N VAL A 175 14.07 3.84 -10.90
CA VAL A 175 13.65 3.46 -12.25
C VAL A 175 14.04 2.01 -12.50
N ALA A 176 13.14 1.24 -13.12
CA ALA A 176 13.38 -0.16 -13.48
C ALA A 176 12.91 -0.43 -14.92
N GLU A 177 13.79 -1.02 -15.73
CA GLU A 177 13.48 -1.48 -17.09
C GLU A 177 13.12 -2.97 -17.06
N VAL A 178 11.96 -3.33 -17.61
CA VAL A 178 11.53 -4.72 -17.69
C VAL A 178 12.33 -5.45 -18.77
N ARG A 179 12.99 -6.54 -18.37
CA ARG A 179 13.69 -7.46 -19.30
C ARG A 179 13.04 -8.82 -19.44
N THR A 180 12.35 -9.28 -18.39
CA THR A 180 11.71 -10.60 -18.26
C THR A 180 10.44 -10.55 -17.40
N SER A 181 10.47 -9.88 -16.24
CA SER A 181 9.32 -9.67 -15.35
C SER A 181 9.49 -8.41 -14.51
N LEU A 182 8.40 -7.95 -13.86
CA LEU A 182 8.44 -6.83 -12.90
C LEU A 182 9.41 -7.11 -11.73
N PHE A 183 9.32 -8.30 -11.12
CA PHE A 183 10.19 -8.68 -10.01
C PHE A 183 11.68 -8.67 -10.39
N ALA A 184 12.03 -9.17 -11.58
CA ALA A 184 13.41 -9.14 -12.08
C ALA A 184 13.89 -7.71 -12.43
N ALA A 185 12.98 -6.82 -12.83
CA ALA A 185 13.30 -5.40 -13.06
C ALA A 185 13.58 -4.66 -11.75
N ILE A 186 12.76 -4.92 -10.72
CA ILE A 186 12.88 -4.36 -9.36
C ILE A 186 14.21 -4.82 -8.71
N ASP A 187 14.49 -6.13 -8.71
CA ASP A 187 15.74 -6.69 -8.19
C ASP A 187 16.98 -6.17 -8.95
N GLY A 188 16.92 -6.14 -10.29
CA GLY A 188 17.99 -5.61 -11.14
C GLY A 188 18.25 -4.11 -10.96
N ALA A 189 17.28 -3.35 -10.46
CA ALA A 189 17.42 -1.94 -10.09
C ALA A 189 17.82 -1.72 -8.62
N GLY A 190 18.03 -2.80 -7.84
CA GLY A 190 18.34 -2.73 -6.41
C GLY A 190 17.18 -2.26 -5.52
N ILE A 191 15.95 -2.24 -6.05
CA ILE A 191 14.74 -1.81 -5.35
C ILE A 191 14.26 -2.98 -4.45
N PRO A 192 13.79 -2.74 -3.22
CA PRO A 192 13.28 -3.81 -2.36
C PRO A 192 12.13 -4.59 -3.00
N GLU A 193 12.19 -5.93 -2.98
CA GLU A 193 11.23 -6.83 -3.67
C GLU A 193 9.76 -6.53 -3.35
N ALA A 194 9.46 -6.18 -2.10
CA ALA A 194 8.10 -5.83 -1.66
C ALA A 194 7.49 -4.64 -2.44
N VAL A 195 8.30 -3.76 -3.05
CA VAL A 195 7.83 -2.71 -3.96
C VAL A 195 7.13 -3.32 -5.18
N ALA A 196 7.62 -4.44 -5.72
CA ALA A 196 7.00 -5.14 -6.85
C ALA A 196 5.58 -5.58 -6.49
N THR A 197 5.40 -6.20 -5.32
CA THR A 197 4.09 -6.64 -4.81
C THR A 197 3.13 -5.48 -4.65
N ARG A 198 3.55 -4.37 -4.01
CA ARG A 198 2.69 -3.19 -3.86
C ARG A 198 2.28 -2.58 -5.20
N ILE A 199 3.19 -2.52 -6.17
CA ILE A 199 2.87 -2.03 -7.52
C ILE A 199 1.87 -2.95 -8.22
N ALA A 200 2.03 -4.27 -8.08
CA ALA A 200 1.07 -5.23 -8.60
C ALA A 200 -0.32 -5.03 -7.98
N ASP A 201 -0.42 -4.92 -6.65
CA ASP A 201 -1.68 -4.67 -5.93
C ASP A 201 -2.39 -3.37 -6.38
N ILE A 202 -1.62 -2.29 -6.58
CA ILE A 202 -2.13 -0.98 -7.00
C ILE A 202 -2.69 -1.01 -8.43
N LEU A 203 -2.09 -1.81 -9.32
CA LEU A 203 -2.41 -1.85 -10.75
C LEU A 203 -3.17 -3.12 -11.20
N ASP A 204 -3.53 -4.02 -10.28
CA ASP A 204 -4.31 -5.26 -10.51
C ASP A 204 -5.70 -5.01 -11.15
N GLY A 205 -6.17 -3.75 -11.22
CA GLY A 205 -7.37 -3.36 -11.97
C GLY A 205 -7.13 -2.87 -13.40
N GLU A 206 -5.89 -2.57 -13.77
CA GLU A 206 -5.52 -1.84 -15.00
C GLU A 206 -4.54 -2.62 -15.89
N VAL A 207 -3.79 -3.59 -15.35
CA VAL A 207 -2.69 -4.30 -16.02
C VAL A 207 -2.68 -5.79 -15.66
N ASP A 208 -2.62 -6.69 -16.66
CA ASP A 208 -2.30 -8.12 -16.47
C ASP A 208 -0.78 -8.31 -16.64
N PHE A 209 -0.03 -8.17 -15.54
CA PHE A 209 1.44 -8.28 -15.55
C PHE A 209 1.97 -9.62 -16.09
N SER A 210 1.15 -10.67 -16.17
CA SER A 210 1.53 -11.96 -16.74
C SER A 210 1.47 -11.99 -18.27
N ARG A 211 0.74 -11.06 -18.90
CA ARG A 211 0.48 -11.03 -20.35
C ARG A 211 0.94 -9.76 -21.04
N ASP A 212 0.83 -8.62 -20.37
CA ASP A 212 1.00 -7.30 -20.97
C ASP A 212 2.47 -6.88 -21.01
N LEU A 213 3.28 -7.30 -20.04
CA LEU A 213 4.69 -6.94 -19.93
C LEU A 213 5.55 -7.41 -21.12
N ARG A 214 6.42 -6.52 -21.58
CA ARG A 214 7.39 -6.72 -22.65
C ARG A 214 8.77 -6.21 -22.23
N ARG A 215 9.80 -6.61 -22.98
CA ARG A 215 11.14 -6.05 -22.80
C ARG A 215 11.15 -4.58 -23.23
N GLY A 216 11.71 -3.72 -22.39
CA GLY A 216 11.78 -2.27 -22.62
C GLY A 216 10.61 -1.48 -22.00
N ASP A 217 9.64 -2.15 -21.36
CA ASP A 217 8.67 -1.44 -20.51
C ASP A 217 9.38 -0.78 -19.33
N LEU A 218 8.96 0.42 -18.95
CA LEU A 218 9.73 1.30 -18.07
C LEU A 218 8.89 1.77 -16.88
N LEU A 219 9.30 1.36 -15.69
CA LEU A 219 8.73 1.79 -14.41
C LEU A 219 9.57 2.91 -13.81
N ARG A 220 8.91 3.99 -13.38
CA ARG A 220 9.41 5.02 -12.46
C ARG A 220 8.59 4.94 -11.19
N VAL A 221 9.22 4.98 -10.02
CA VAL A 221 8.53 4.89 -8.73
C VAL A 221 9.15 5.81 -7.68
N VAL A 222 8.29 6.49 -6.91
CA VAL A 222 8.61 7.26 -5.71
C VAL A 222 7.96 6.54 -4.54
N TYR A 223 8.76 6.09 -3.57
CA TYR A 223 8.29 5.27 -2.46
C TYR A 223 8.95 5.67 -1.14
N GLU A 224 8.26 5.40 -0.05
CA GLU A 224 8.81 5.52 1.29
C GLU A 224 9.67 4.30 1.61
N VAL A 225 10.83 4.54 2.21
CA VAL A 225 11.57 3.52 2.96
C VAL A 225 11.56 3.88 4.43
N ILE A 226 11.48 2.86 5.29
CA ILE A 226 11.51 2.98 6.74
C ILE A 226 12.75 2.24 7.23
N ARG A 227 13.60 2.98 7.94
CA ARG A 227 14.88 2.51 8.48
C ARG A 227 14.92 2.79 9.98
N GLU A 228 15.65 1.98 10.72
CA GLU A 228 16.08 2.33 12.08
C GLU A 228 17.21 3.37 11.98
N ALA A 229 17.10 4.48 12.72
CA ALA A 229 18.01 5.64 12.61
C ALA A 229 19.50 5.31 12.79
N ASP A 230 19.83 4.24 13.53
CA ASP A 230 21.21 3.81 13.78
C ASP A 230 21.56 2.44 13.14
N SER A 231 20.76 1.95 12.18
CA SER A 231 20.97 0.66 11.53
C SER A 231 21.36 0.76 10.05
N LEU A 232 22.23 -0.16 9.63
CA LEU A 232 22.56 -0.42 8.22
C LEU A 232 21.83 -1.67 7.68
N ASP A 233 20.88 -2.21 8.44
CA ASP A 233 20.01 -3.29 7.98
C ASP A 233 19.16 -2.84 6.77
N ARG A 234 18.64 -3.81 6.01
CA ARG A 234 17.76 -3.51 4.86
C ARG A 234 16.52 -2.72 5.33
N PRO A 235 16.08 -1.70 4.57
CA PRO A 235 14.87 -0.96 4.91
C PRO A 235 13.64 -1.85 4.76
N THR A 236 12.63 -1.60 5.58
CA THR A 236 11.26 -2.01 5.25
C THR A 236 10.64 -0.96 4.33
N ILE A 237 9.79 -1.37 3.40
CA ILE A 237 9.05 -0.44 2.54
C ILE A 237 7.93 0.24 3.32
N GLY A 238 7.73 1.53 3.08
CA GLY A 238 6.51 2.23 3.46
C GLY A 238 5.50 2.20 2.31
N ARG A 239 4.82 3.32 2.07
CA ARG A 239 3.86 3.45 0.97
C ARG A 239 4.57 3.72 -0.35
N ILE A 240 3.98 3.26 -1.45
CA ILE A 240 4.25 3.88 -2.75
C ILE A 240 3.60 5.27 -2.72
N LEU A 241 4.36 6.32 -3.01
CA LEU A 241 3.83 7.69 -3.04
C LEU A 241 3.33 8.03 -4.44
N ALA A 242 4.09 7.68 -5.47
CA ALA A 242 3.66 7.75 -6.86
C ALA A 242 4.43 6.77 -7.75
N LEU A 243 3.84 6.38 -8.87
CA LEU A 243 4.49 5.60 -9.93
C LEU A 243 3.99 6.05 -11.31
N GLU A 244 4.84 5.85 -12.31
CA GLU A 244 4.50 5.86 -13.73
C GLU A 244 5.12 4.62 -14.38
N PHE A 245 4.29 3.77 -14.98
CA PHE A 245 4.72 2.55 -15.67
C PHE A 245 4.27 2.62 -17.13
N THR A 246 5.22 2.74 -18.05
CA THR A 246 4.97 2.65 -19.49
C THR A 246 5.04 1.20 -19.92
N ILE A 247 3.89 0.61 -20.27
CA ILE A 247 3.74 -0.79 -20.70
C ILE A 247 3.23 -0.80 -22.13
N ASN A 248 3.99 -1.39 -23.07
CA ASN A 248 3.65 -1.45 -24.49
C ASN A 248 3.28 -0.05 -25.08
N GLY A 249 3.98 0.99 -24.63
CA GLY A 249 3.73 2.39 -25.01
C GLY A 249 2.57 3.10 -24.30
N THR A 250 1.75 2.39 -23.52
CA THR A 250 0.66 2.96 -22.71
C THR A 250 1.18 3.36 -21.33
N ARG A 251 0.90 4.58 -20.87
CA ARG A 251 1.31 5.03 -19.52
C ARG A 251 0.22 4.72 -18.50
N HIS A 252 0.56 3.89 -17.52
CA HIS A 252 -0.21 3.67 -16.30
C HIS A 252 0.42 4.53 -15.18
N GLU A 253 -0.41 5.13 -14.34
CA GLU A 253 0.04 6.09 -13.34
C GLU A 253 -0.78 5.94 -12.06
N ALA A 254 -0.10 5.95 -10.91
CA ALA A 254 -0.75 5.93 -9.60
C ALA A 254 -0.07 6.93 -8.67
N VAL A 255 -0.86 7.62 -7.85
CA VAL A 255 -0.38 8.52 -6.80
C VAL A 255 -1.26 8.36 -5.57
N TRP A 256 -0.63 8.28 -4.41
CA TRP A 256 -1.29 8.12 -3.12
C TRP A 256 -1.93 9.45 -2.68
N PHE A 257 -3.15 9.38 -2.13
CA PHE A 257 -3.83 10.52 -1.53
C PHE A 257 -4.79 10.09 -0.41
N ASP A 258 -4.66 10.69 0.76
CA ASP A 258 -5.66 10.69 1.84
C ASP A 258 -6.72 11.77 1.60
N ARG A 259 -7.98 11.33 1.57
CA ARG A 259 -9.13 12.22 1.68
C ARG A 259 -9.29 12.65 3.14
N GLU A 260 -9.62 13.91 3.36
CA GLU A 260 -9.89 14.43 4.70
C GLU A 260 -11.09 13.70 5.33
N GLY A 261 -10.88 13.13 6.52
CA GLY A 261 -11.89 12.29 7.19
C GLY A 261 -12.00 10.84 6.71
N SER A 262 -11.09 10.36 5.87
CA SER A 262 -10.90 8.92 5.62
C SER A 262 -9.89 8.32 6.61
N GLU A 263 -10.18 7.14 7.16
CA GLU A 263 -9.23 6.39 8.01
C GLU A 263 -8.10 5.74 7.19
N GLN A 264 -8.24 5.68 5.85
CA GLN A 264 -7.30 5.04 4.92
C GLN A 264 -7.08 5.91 3.67
N GLY A 265 -5.84 5.97 3.19
CA GLY A 265 -5.51 6.63 1.92
C GLY A 265 -5.79 5.75 0.71
N GLU A 266 -6.08 6.37 -0.44
CA GLU A 266 -6.40 5.70 -1.69
C GLU A 266 -5.36 6.03 -2.78
N TYR A 267 -5.32 5.23 -3.85
CA TYR A 267 -4.53 5.52 -5.05
C TYR A 267 -5.42 6.08 -6.17
N PHE A 268 -4.90 7.09 -6.88
CA PHE A 268 -5.54 7.74 -8.01
C PHE A 268 -4.55 7.89 -9.16
N THR A 269 -5.04 8.03 -10.39
CA THR A 269 -4.27 8.60 -11.50
C THR A 269 -4.04 10.10 -11.30
N PHE A 270 -3.12 10.70 -12.06
CA PHE A 270 -2.74 12.10 -11.88
C PHE A 270 -3.79 13.13 -12.36
N ASP A 271 -4.82 12.69 -13.10
CA ASP A 271 -6.01 13.50 -13.42
C ASP A 271 -7.12 13.44 -12.36
N GLY A 272 -7.03 12.51 -11.40
CA GLY A 272 -7.91 12.36 -10.23
C GLY A 272 -8.91 11.20 -10.30
N ARG A 273 -8.78 10.27 -11.26
CA ARG A 273 -9.58 9.04 -11.32
C ARG A 273 -9.05 8.03 -10.30
N SER A 274 -9.92 7.48 -9.46
CA SER A 274 -9.49 6.48 -8.47
C SER A 274 -9.14 5.15 -9.14
N LEU A 275 -8.05 4.54 -8.69
CA LEU A 275 -7.61 3.19 -9.06
C LEU A 275 -8.21 2.10 -8.16
N ARG A 276 -8.84 2.51 -7.04
CA ARG A 276 -9.46 1.59 -6.10
C ARG A 276 -10.61 0.87 -6.81
N LYS A 277 -10.53 -0.47 -6.89
CA LYS A 277 -11.65 -1.32 -7.33
C LYS A 277 -12.85 -1.02 -6.44
N ALA A 278 -13.92 -0.47 -7.03
CA ALA A 278 -15.09 -0.04 -6.27
C ALA A 278 -15.70 -1.19 -5.44
N PHE A 279 -15.50 -2.44 -5.87
CA PHE A 279 -15.86 -3.64 -5.11
C PHE A 279 -14.82 -4.75 -5.21
N LEU A 280 -14.67 -5.52 -4.13
CA LEU A 280 -13.98 -6.80 -4.08
C LEU A 280 -14.85 -7.86 -4.78
N GLN A 281 -14.26 -8.61 -5.71
CA GLN A 281 -14.95 -9.71 -6.39
C GLN A 281 -15.22 -10.92 -5.47
N HIS A 282 -14.38 -11.11 -4.45
CA HIS A 282 -14.43 -12.23 -3.50
C HIS A 282 -14.57 -11.71 -2.06
N PRO A 283 -15.79 -11.70 -1.48
CA PRO A 283 -16.01 -11.23 -0.10
C PRO A 283 -15.64 -12.27 0.99
N VAL A 284 -15.03 -13.39 0.63
CA VAL A 284 -14.64 -14.49 1.54
C VAL A 284 -13.26 -15.04 1.18
N GLU A 285 -12.40 -15.12 2.18
CA GLU A 285 -11.04 -15.68 2.10
C GLU A 285 -11.06 -17.19 1.80
N PHE A 286 -10.15 -17.65 0.94
CA PHE A 286 -9.96 -19.08 0.59
C PHE A 286 -11.25 -19.81 0.14
N SER A 287 -12.16 -19.11 -0.53
CA SER A 287 -13.43 -19.69 -1.00
C SER A 287 -13.34 -20.22 -2.43
N ARG A 288 -14.15 -21.25 -2.74
CA ARG A 288 -14.40 -21.70 -4.12
C ARG A 288 -15.83 -21.35 -4.53
N VAL A 289 -16.03 -20.93 -5.78
CA VAL A 289 -17.39 -20.82 -6.34
C VAL A 289 -18.01 -22.21 -6.41
N SER A 290 -19.08 -22.44 -5.66
CA SER A 290 -19.86 -23.69 -5.68
C SER A 290 -21.07 -23.60 -6.60
N SER A 291 -21.62 -22.41 -6.80
CA SER A 291 -22.66 -22.15 -7.81
C SER A 291 -22.54 -20.72 -8.36
N GLY A 292 -22.53 -20.58 -9.68
CA GLY A 292 -22.50 -19.28 -10.34
C GLY A 292 -23.88 -18.60 -10.42
N PHE A 293 -23.89 -17.36 -10.88
CA PHE A 293 -25.11 -16.62 -11.23
C PHE A 293 -25.77 -17.25 -12.46
N THR A 294 -27.06 -17.58 -12.40
CA THR A 294 -27.77 -18.25 -13.52
C THR A 294 -29.23 -17.83 -13.61
N ASN A 295 -29.72 -17.48 -14.80
CA ASN A 295 -31.15 -17.19 -15.01
C ASN A 295 -32.04 -18.46 -15.03
N ALA A 296 -31.44 -19.66 -15.01
CA ALA A 296 -32.15 -20.92 -14.87
C ALA A 296 -31.22 -22.02 -14.30
N ARG A 297 -31.47 -22.48 -13.06
CA ARG A 297 -30.90 -23.74 -12.53
C ARG A 297 -31.94 -24.56 -11.79
N MET A 298 -31.77 -25.88 -11.75
CA MET A 298 -32.60 -26.74 -10.89
C MET A 298 -32.33 -26.40 -9.41
N HIS A 299 -33.39 -26.09 -8.65
CA HIS A 299 -33.26 -25.71 -7.25
C HIS A 299 -33.05 -26.98 -6.37
N PRO A 300 -31.89 -27.17 -5.73
CA PRO A 300 -31.49 -28.46 -5.14
C PRO A 300 -32.35 -28.93 -3.96
N ILE A 301 -33.17 -28.04 -3.38
CA ILE A 301 -34.10 -28.35 -2.27
C ILE A 301 -35.56 -28.47 -2.75
N LEU A 302 -35.90 -27.90 -3.92
CA LEU A 302 -37.30 -27.74 -4.36
C LEU A 302 -37.62 -28.40 -5.71
N ASN A 303 -36.61 -28.93 -6.42
CA ASN A 303 -36.73 -29.68 -7.67
C ASN A 303 -37.59 -29.02 -8.78
N TYR A 304 -37.53 -27.69 -8.87
CA TYR A 304 -37.97 -26.94 -10.06
C TYR A 304 -36.89 -25.96 -10.52
N VAL A 305 -36.97 -25.51 -11.78
CA VAL A 305 -36.02 -24.55 -12.36
C VAL A 305 -36.29 -23.14 -11.82
N ARG A 306 -35.27 -22.52 -11.23
CA ARG A 306 -35.34 -21.17 -10.65
C ARG A 306 -34.09 -20.36 -11.00
N GLU A 307 -34.25 -19.05 -11.08
CA GLU A 307 -33.16 -18.08 -11.15
C GLU A 307 -32.28 -18.15 -9.88
N HIS A 308 -30.98 -18.04 -10.06
CA HIS A 308 -29.98 -17.88 -9.02
C HIS A 308 -29.33 -16.51 -9.17
N LYS A 309 -29.79 -15.55 -8.35
CA LYS A 309 -29.48 -14.13 -8.49
C LYS A 309 -28.23 -13.67 -7.73
N GLY A 310 -27.37 -14.62 -7.41
CA GLY A 310 -26.13 -14.43 -6.69
C GLY A 310 -25.11 -15.50 -7.05
N VAL A 311 -24.01 -15.52 -6.31
CA VAL A 311 -22.94 -16.50 -6.41
C VAL A 311 -22.75 -17.15 -5.05
N ASP A 312 -22.66 -18.48 -5.04
CA ASP A 312 -22.43 -19.27 -3.85
C ASP A 312 -20.92 -19.51 -3.70
N PHE A 313 -20.34 -19.04 -2.60
CA PHE A 313 -18.95 -19.24 -2.22
C PHE A 313 -18.88 -20.28 -1.09
N ALA A 314 -18.45 -21.50 -1.41
CA ALA A 314 -18.26 -22.54 -0.41
C ALA A 314 -17.01 -22.24 0.44
N ALA A 315 -17.21 -22.18 1.76
CA ALA A 315 -16.20 -21.98 2.78
C ALA A 315 -16.68 -22.58 4.13
N PRO A 316 -15.78 -22.95 5.05
CA PRO A 316 -16.16 -23.46 6.37
C PRO A 316 -17.05 -22.48 7.17
N THR A 317 -17.91 -23.03 8.03
CA THR A 317 -18.65 -22.23 9.02
C THR A 317 -17.67 -21.45 9.89
N GLY A 318 -17.92 -20.15 10.08
CA GLY A 318 -17.05 -19.26 10.86
C GLY A 318 -16.03 -18.48 10.02
N THR A 319 -15.83 -18.80 8.73
CA THR A 319 -14.95 -17.99 7.86
C THR A 319 -15.47 -16.54 7.78
N LYS A 320 -14.56 -15.57 7.90
CA LYS A 320 -14.90 -14.13 7.87
C LYS A 320 -15.52 -13.75 6.52
N VAL A 321 -16.67 -13.08 6.57
CA VAL A 321 -17.31 -12.42 5.43
C VAL A 321 -17.00 -10.93 5.53
N ARG A 322 -16.46 -10.35 4.45
CA ARG A 322 -16.02 -8.96 4.37
C ARG A 322 -16.97 -8.15 3.46
N SER A 323 -17.19 -6.87 3.75
CA SER A 323 -17.91 -5.99 2.83
C SER A 323 -17.14 -5.86 1.53
N SER A 324 -17.81 -6.06 0.40
CA SER A 324 -17.17 -5.91 -0.91
C SER A 324 -16.85 -4.46 -1.26
N GLY A 325 -17.51 -3.46 -0.67
CA GLY A 325 -17.26 -2.04 -0.95
C GLY A 325 -17.64 -1.13 0.22
N ASP A 326 -17.24 0.14 0.15
CA ASP A 326 -17.65 1.14 1.14
C ASP A 326 -19.16 1.40 1.05
N GLY A 327 -19.86 1.49 2.18
CA GLY A 327 -21.31 1.63 2.17
C GLY A 327 -21.95 1.91 3.52
N ILE A 328 -23.28 1.79 3.52
CA ILE A 328 -24.16 1.92 4.69
C ILE A 328 -25.01 0.67 4.77
N ILE A 329 -25.10 0.05 5.94
CA ILE A 329 -25.92 -1.13 6.18
C ILE A 329 -27.41 -0.74 6.08
N GLU A 330 -28.13 -1.28 5.09
CA GLU A 330 -29.58 -1.08 4.95
C GLU A 330 -30.39 -2.10 5.73
N PHE A 331 -29.84 -3.32 5.88
CA PHE A 331 -30.43 -4.41 6.63
C PHE A 331 -29.35 -5.26 7.31
N VAL A 332 -29.63 -5.68 8.54
CA VAL A 332 -28.91 -6.74 9.25
C VAL A 332 -29.93 -7.50 10.08
N GLY A 333 -30.00 -8.83 9.92
CA GLY A 333 -31.02 -9.66 10.57
C GLY A 333 -31.35 -10.93 9.80
N GLN A 334 -32.50 -11.54 10.09
CA GLN A 334 -32.92 -12.81 9.51
C GLN A 334 -34.07 -12.65 8.50
N GLN A 335 -33.98 -13.27 7.32
CA GLN A 335 -35.03 -13.23 6.30
C GLN A 335 -35.24 -14.58 5.59
N ARG A 336 -36.16 -15.39 6.12
CA ARG A 336 -36.70 -16.62 5.49
C ARG A 336 -35.61 -17.47 4.82
N GLY A 337 -35.64 -17.60 3.49
CA GLY A 337 -34.74 -18.45 2.71
C GLY A 337 -33.27 -18.01 2.74
N TYR A 338 -32.96 -16.72 2.91
CA TYR A 338 -31.58 -16.25 3.05
C TYR A 338 -30.97 -16.55 4.43
N GLY A 339 -31.78 -16.97 5.41
CA GLY A 339 -31.29 -17.10 6.79
C GLY A 339 -30.87 -15.75 7.36
N ASN A 340 -29.74 -15.71 8.06
CA ASN A 340 -29.12 -14.47 8.51
C ASN A 340 -28.44 -13.77 7.34
N LEU A 341 -28.70 -12.48 7.16
CA LEU A 341 -28.09 -11.68 6.10
C LEU A 341 -27.72 -10.26 6.53
N VAL A 342 -26.79 -9.69 5.77
CA VAL A 342 -26.50 -8.25 5.76
C VAL A 342 -26.78 -7.75 4.34
N GLU A 343 -27.44 -6.60 4.19
CA GLU A 343 -27.54 -5.87 2.92
C GLU A 343 -26.94 -4.48 3.10
N ILE A 344 -26.04 -4.12 2.19
CA ILE A 344 -25.25 -2.88 2.23
C ILE A 344 -25.58 -2.09 0.96
N ARG A 345 -25.97 -0.83 1.13
CA ARG A 345 -26.06 0.13 0.02
C ARG A 345 -24.76 0.87 -0.11
N HIS A 346 -24.33 1.00 -1.35
CA HIS A 346 -23.13 1.70 -1.77
C HIS A 346 -23.54 2.95 -2.58
N ARG A 347 -22.56 3.65 -3.15
CA ARG A 347 -22.82 4.77 -4.06
C ARG A 347 -23.41 4.26 -5.39
N ASN A 348 -23.87 5.18 -6.24
CA ASN A 348 -24.26 4.93 -7.63
C ASN A 348 -25.39 3.88 -7.82
N GLY A 349 -26.31 3.78 -6.87
CA GLY A 349 -27.46 2.87 -6.95
C GLY A 349 -27.12 1.38 -6.76
N ILE A 350 -25.92 1.08 -6.25
CA ILE A 350 -25.44 -0.29 -6.04
C ILE A 350 -25.81 -0.77 -4.64
N SER A 351 -26.27 -2.02 -4.50
CA SER A 351 -26.35 -2.72 -3.22
C SER A 351 -25.79 -4.15 -3.31
N THR A 352 -25.27 -4.65 -2.19
CA THR A 352 -24.76 -6.02 -2.08
C THR A 352 -25.36 -6.73 -0.88
N LEU A 353 -25.62 -8.04 -1.03
CA LEU A 353 -26.31 -8.86 -0.03
C LEU A 353 -25.47 -10.10 0.29
N TYR A 354 -25.33 -10.40 1.58
CA TYR A 354 -24.50 -11.46 2.13
C TYR A 354 -25.38 -12.36 3.01
N ALA A 355 -25.65 -13.58 2.59
CA ALA A 355 -26.65 -14.46 3.20
C ALA A 355 -26.09 -15.79 3.73
N HIS A 356 -26.95 -16.56 4.40
CA HIS A 356 -26.67 -17.82 5.09
C HIS A 356 -25.69 -17.72 6.26
N LEU A 357 -25.45 -16.51 6.77
CA LEU A 357 -24.47 -16.24 7.81
C LEU A 357 -24.73 -17.06 9.09
N SER A 358 -23.67 -17.48 9.77
CA SER A 358 -23.76 -18.09 11.11
C SER A 358 -23.96 -17.03 12.20
N GLY A 359 -23.37 -15.85 12.01
CA GLY A 359 -23.55 -14.68 12.87
C GLY A 359 -23.02 -13.40 12.23
N PHE A 360 -23.30 -12.27 12.85
CA PHE A 360 -22.85 -10.94 12.44
C PHE A 360 -21.58 -10.54 13.21
N ALA A 361 -20.79 -9.61 12.65
CA ALA A 361 -19.71 -9.00 13.42
C ALA A 361 -20.27 -8.00 14.46
N HIS A 362 -19.47 -7.71 15.49
CA HIS A 362 -19.91 -6.86 16.60
C HIS A 362 -20.20 -5.42 16.14
N GLY A 363 -21.27 -4.81 16.65
CA GLY A 363 -21.62 -3.42 16.36
C GLY A 363 -22.37 -3.17 15.04
N LEU A 364 -22.62 -4.19 14.21
CA LEU A 364 -23.45 -4.00 13.01
C LEU A 364 -24.88 -3.59 13.37
N SER A 365 -25.33 -2.50 12.75
CA SER A 365 -26.69 -1.97 12.90
C SER A 365 -27.10 -1.24 11.63
N LYS A 366 -28.41 -1.15 11.38
CA LYS A 366 -28.94 -0.42 10.23
C LYS A 366 -28.55 1.06 10.32
N GLY A 367 -28.02 1.61 9.23
CA GLY A 367 -27.53 2.98 9.15
C GLY A 367 -26.05 3.16 9.51
N ALA A 368 -25.38 2.15 10.07
CA ALA A 368 -23.94 2.21 10.31
C ALA A 368 -23.16 2.21 8.99
N ARG A 369 -22.06 2.98 8.96
CA ARG A 369 -21.09 2.97 7.86
C ARG A 369 -20.21 1.73 7.96
N VAL A 370 -19.78 1.23 6.81
CA VAL A 370 -18.88 0.08 6.71
C VAL A 370 -17.90 0.30 5.57
N ALA A 371 -16.62 0.07 5.82
CA ALA A 371 -15.57 0.12 4.80
C ALA A 371 -15.51 -1.21 4.02
N GLN A 372 -15.04 -1.14 2.78
CA GLN A 372 -14.59 -2.30 2.02
C GLN A 372 -13.59 -3.12 2.84
N GLY A 373 -13.65 -4.45 2.74
CA GLY A 373 -12.77 -5.35 3.48
C GLY A 373 -13.12 -5.50 4.97
N ALA A 374 -13.92 -4.61 5.57
CA ALA A 374 -14.35 -4.74 6.96
C ALA A 374 -15.21 -6.00 7.15
N VAL A 375 -14.98 -6.71 8.26
CA VAL A 375 -15.72 -7.94 8.58
C VAL A 375 -17.15 -7.59 8.99
N ILE A 376 -18.14 -8.15 8.28
CA ILE A 376 -19.57 -7.91 8.50
C ILE A 376 -20.29 -9.11 9.13
N GLY A 377 -19.70 -10.30 9.04
CA GLY A 377 -20.25 -11.52 9.62
C GLY A 377 -19.40 -12.73 9.30
N TYR A 378 -19.98 -13.90 9.49
CA TYR A 378 -19.29 -15.17 9.36
C TYR A 378 -20.11 -16.17 8.54
N VAL A 379 -19.44 -16.95 7.69
CA VAL A 379 -20.05 -17.99 6.85
C VAL A 379 -20.81 -18.99 7.72
N GLY A 380 -21.93 -19.50 7.21
CA GLY A 380 -22.77 -20.47 7.90
C GLY A 380 -23.64 -21.25 6.93
N SER A 381 -24.75 -21.79 7.44
CA SER A 381 -25.72 -22.56 6.66
C SER A 381 -27.15 -22.25 7.14
N THR A 382 -27.44 -20.99 7.48
CA THR A 382 -28.77 -20.59 7.98
C THR A 382 -29.75 -20.36 6.82
N GLY A 383 -31.05 -20.60 7.03
CA GLY A 383 -32.05 -20.50 5.97
C GLY A 383 -32.05 -21.73 5.05
N TRP A 384 -32.23 -21.52 3.73
CA TRP A 384 -32.31 -22.59 2.73
C TRP A 384 -30.93 -22.92 2.14
N ALA A 385 -30.01 -23.36 2.99
CA ALA A 385 -28.67 -23.78 2.61
C ALA A 385 -28.51 -25.31 2.74
N THR A 386 -27.89 -25.95 1.75
CA THR A 386 -27.57 -27.41 1.77
C THR A 386 -26.27 -27.73 2.51
N GLY A 387 -25.49 -26.72 2.89
CA GLY A 387 -24.24 -26.83 3.64
C GLY A 387 -23.55 -25.46 3.75
N PRO A 388 -22.41 -25.36 4.45
CA PRO A 388 -21.73 -24.09 4.70
C PRO A 388 -21.27 -23.37 3.43
N HIS A 389 -21.81 -22.17 3.20
CA HIS A 389 -21.42 -21.27 2.12
C HIS A 389 -21.90 -19.83 2.41
N LEU A 390 -21.30 -18.85 1.74
CA LEU A 390 -21.89 -17.52 1.57
C LEU A 390 -22.70 -17.51 0.27
N HIS A 391 -23.95 -17.06 0.33
CA HIS A 391 -24.67 -16.60 -0.87
C HIS A 391 -24.50 -15.09 -1.00
N TYR A 392 -23.96 -14.65 -2.14
CA TYR A 392 -23.61 -13.25 -2.41
C TYR A 392 -24.38 -12.71 -3.62
N GLU A 393 -25.21 -11.68 -3.41
CA GLU A 393 -25.88 -10.96 -4.52
C GLU A 393 -25.26 -9.59 -4.74
N PHE A 394 -25.24 -9.17 -6.01
CA PHE A 394 -24.85 -7.82 -6.43
C PHE A 394 -25.99 -7.21 -7.24
N LYS A 395 -26.42 -6.00 -6.88
CA LYS A 395 -27.55 -5.30 -7.52
C LYS A 395 -27.09 -3.93 -8.01
N VAL A 396 -27.47 -3.57 -9.22
CA VAL A 396 -27.28 -2.23 -9.81
C VAL A 396 -28.65 -1.66 -10.13
N ASN A 397 -28.99 -0.51 -9.51
CA ASN A 397 -30.32 0.12 -9.61
C ASN A 397 -31.48 -0.87 -9.30
N GLY A 398 -31.28 -1.75 -8.33
CA GLY A 398 -32.25 -2.78 -7.94
C GLY A 398 -32.25 -4.06 -8.80
N HIS A 399 -31.53 -4.08 -9.92
CA HIS A 399 -31.42 -5.26 -10.78
C HIS A 399 -30.21 -6.13 -10.41
N HIS A 400 -30.44 -7.41 -10.16
CA HIS A 400 -29.38 -8.39 -9.92
C HIS A 400 -28.48 -8.58 -11.15
N VAL A 401 -27.16 -8.56 -10.94
CA VAL A 401 -26.14 -8.80 -11.96
C VAL A 401 -25.13 -9.84 -11.47
N ASN A 402 -24.41 -10.50 -12.38
CA ASN A 402 -23.37 -11.46 -12.01
C ASN A 402 -22.14 -10.73 -11.42
N PRO A 403 -21.82 -10.89 -10.12
CA PRO A 403 -20.67 -10.22 -9.50
C PRO A 403 -19.32 -10.62 -10.10
N LEU A 404 -19.21 -11.80 -10.72
CA LEU A 404 -17.96 -12.29 -11.30
C LEU A 404 -17.69 -11.74 -12.71
N SER A 405 -18.64 -11.06 -13.34
CA SER A 405 -18.50 -10.54 -14.70
C SER A 405 -19.00 -9.10 -14.87
N VAL A 406 -19.35 -8.41 -13.79
CA VAL A 406 -19.76 -7.00 -13.84
C VAL A 406 -18.50 -6.13 -13.96
N VAL A 407 -18.42 -5.35 -15.03
CA VAL A 407 -17.43 -4.27 -15.14
C VAL A 407 -17.92 -3.14 -14.23
N LEU A 408 -17.23 -2.98 -13.10
CA LEU A 408 -17.60 -2.01 -12.08
C LEU A 408 -17.13 -0.61 -12.50
N PRO A 409 -17.94 0.46 -12.28
CA PRO A 409 -17.44 1.81 -12.42
C PRO A 409 -16.31 2.05 -11.42
N PRO A 410 -15.30 2.88 -11.74
CA PRO A 410 -14.26 3.25 -10.80
C PRO A 410 -14.87 3.93 -9.56
N ALA A 411 -14.15 3.90 -8.43
CA ALA A 411 -14.59 4.60 -7.22
C ALA A 411 -14.79 6.10 -7.50
N ALA A 412 -15.68 6.73 -6.75
CA ALA A 412 -16.15 8.08 -7.04
C ALA A 412 -14.97 9.07 -7.20
N PRO A 413 -14.96 9.87 -8.29
CA PRO A 413 -13.89 10.82 -8.54
C PRO A 413 -13.85 11.88 -7.44
N LEU A 414 -12.70 12.54 -7.32
CA LEU A 414 -12.53 13.67 -6.42
C LEU A 414 -13.50 14.81 -6.79
N ASP A 415 -14.15 15.41 -5.79
CA ASP A 415 -14.93 16.63 -6.00
C ASP A 415 -14.03 17.83 -6.33
N ALA A 416 -14.61 18.99 -6.64
CA ALA A 416 -13.84 20.17 -7.07
C ALA A 416 -12.84 20.68 -6.01
N VAL A 417 -13.17 20.54 -4.73
CA VAL A 417 -12.32 20.96 -3.60
C VAL A 417 -11.27 19.88 -3.33
N GLU A 418 -11.67 18.62 -3.21
CA GLU A 418 -10.76 17.47 -3.10
C GLU A 418 -9.72 17.48 -4.23
N ARG A 419 -10.14 17.76 -5.47
CA ARG A 419 -9.27 17.82 -6.65
C ARG A 419 -8.26 18.96 -6.59
N ALA A 420 -8.63 20.13 -6.05
CA ALA A 420 -7.71 21.24 -5.86
C ALA A 420 -6.61 20.88 -4.84
N HIS A 421 -7.00 20.28 -3.70
CA HIS A 421 -6.05 19.78 -2.70
C HIS A 421 -5.17 18.66 -3.24
N PHE A 422 -5.74 17.74 -4.03
CA PHE A 422 -5.01 16.66 -4.70
C PHE A 422 -3.94 17.20 -5.65
N VAL A 423 -4.29 18.12 -6.56
CA VAL A 423 -3.32 18.72 -7.49
C VAL A 423 -2.21 19.44 -6.71
N ALA A 424 -2.54 20.22 -5.69
CA ALA A 424 -1.55 20.94 -4.89
C ALA A 424 -0.58 19.99 -4.14
N ARG A 425 -1.09 18.90 -3.56
CA ARG A 425 -0.28 17.95 -2.76
C ARG A 425 0.51 16.97 -3.62
N THR A 426 0.02 16.61 -4.81
CA THR A 426 0.68 15.62 -5.69
C THR A 426 1.64 16.22 -6.71
N ALA A 427 1.61 17.54 -6.95
CA ALA A 427 2.47 18.22 -7.92
C ALA A 427 3.97 17.92 -7.73
N GLY A 428 4.46 17.90 -6.48
CA GLY A 428 5.86 17.59 -6.17
C GLY A 428 6.26 16.15 -6.49
N LEU A 429 5.33 15.20 -6.43
CA LEU A 429 5.59 13.79 -6.80
C LEU A 429 5.70 13.63 -8.32
N ARG A 430 4.88 14.36 -9.09
CA ARG A 430 4.98 14.39 -10.57
C ARG A 430 6.32 14.96 -11.03
N VAL A 431 6.81 16.02 -10.37
CA VAL A 431 8.14 16.59 -10.66
C VAL A 431 9.25 15.58 -10.34
N ARG A 432 9.19 14.87 -9.20
CA ARG A 432 10.17 13.83 -8.84
C ARG A 432 10.21 12.68 -9.86
N LEU A 433 9.06 12.24 -10.37
CA LEU A 433 9.00 11.23 -11.43
C LEU A 433 9.64 11.75 -12.74
N ALA A 434 9.25 12.95 -13.19
CA ALA A 434 9.78 13.53 -14.42
C ALA A 434 11.30 13.78 -14.39
N GLN A 435 11.88 14.12 -13.22
CA GLN A 435 13.33 14.29 -13.06
C GLN A 435 14.14 13.04 -13.44
N THR A 436 13.55 11.84 -13.33
CA THR A 436 14.20 10.57 -13.69
C THR A 436 14.44 10.39 -15.19
N ASP A 437 13.76 11.14 -16.06
CA ASP A 437 13.95 11.08 -17.52
C ASP A 437 15.40 11.43 -17.92
N SER A 438 16.06 12.27 -17.13
CA SER A 438 17.47 12.62 -17.26
C SER A 438 18.39 11.41 -17.05
N VAL A 439 18.03 10.53 -16.09
CA VAL A 439 18.83 9.36 -15.68
C VAL A 439 18.73 8.26 -16.74
N VAL A 440 17.52 8.02 -17.27
CA VAL A 440 17.28 7.03 -18.33
C VAL A 440 18.04 7.38 -19.61
N ARG A 441 18.10 8.68 -19.97
CA ARG A 441 18.86 9.13 -21.15
C ARG A 441 20.37 8.97 -20.98
N LEU A 442 20.91 9.05 -19.77
CA LEU A 442 22.35 8.83 -19.52
C LEU A 442 22.73 7.35 -19.58
N ALA A 443 21.88 6.45 -19.07
CA ALA A 443 22.13 5.00 -19.09
C ALA A 443 22.01 4.34 -20.48
N SER A 444 21.48 5.05 -21.47
CA SER A 444 21.33 4.59 -22.86
C SER A 444 22.45 5.07 -23.81
N PHE A 445 23.51 5.69 -23.28
CA PHE A 445 24.74 6.06 -24.01
C PHE A 445 25.95 5.23 -23.52
N GLU A 446 25.83 3.89 -23.58
CA GLU A 446 26.95 2.94 -23.52
C GLU A 446 26.85 1.91 -24.67
#